data_AF-A0A2V9S7U9-F1
#
_entry.id   AF-A0A2V9S7U9-F1
#
_cell.length_a   1.000
_cell.length_b   1.000
_cell.length_c   1.000
_cell.angle_alpha   90.00
_cell.angle_beta   90.00
_cell.angle_gamma   90.00
#
_symmetry.space_group_name_H-M   'P 1'
#
loop_
_entity.id
_entity.type
_entity.pdbx_description
1 polymer ?
#
loop_
_entity_poly.entity_id
_entity_poly.type
_entity_poly.pdbx_seq_one_letter_code
_entity_poly.pdbx_strand_id
1 'polypeptide(L)'
;MVEHARALCICLLIFFLSAFSRAQVPLSALVSNNTGACSARGVPAHCRSAFTGNRTRPSNVEAQTPIVNPVPGNVNFSDLHALFPLGTVSKILFHYQPWFESREHISVGYEESDEATVRNQIARMIALGGYGMIVDWYGSRHPSQRHHLDATNVIARYLNSCFPERCPLRMAIMEDKGALSRQCPKGNKDQTSCLAENLNADMDYIEKHYASRPWYLTQGDNPIVLFFLHEPDWQGSDWNRIWSELKSHTSNYPHPFKFVFEEEDVKCWRHTQGDGCYVWMNPAKWSPTAQFFWGASSNAKPVYYQDFYKNAVANPDKIAIGAIKKGFDDNNASWGTNRVTAQQCGQTLLKTIGLIGTYYDSRHPIEFLGVPTWNDYEEGSEVETGIDNCYTISVSISGNVVSWSLNTTDSYASPATIDHFTVYYGDARDNLYVVRDNIPVNTTSLDIAGLLPPGTWNIYVRMVAKPLFMNRMSQAVPYSTRAARR
;
A
#
# COMPACT_ATOMS: atom_id res chain seq x y z
N MET A 1 -21.09 -48.59 -64.47
CA MET A 1 -21.21 -49.44 -63.26
C MET A 1 -21.45 -48.48 -62.10
N VAL A 2 -22.72 -48.17 -61.79
CA VAL A 2 -23.56 -48.85 -60.76
C VAL A 2 -22.98 -48.53 -59.37
N GLU A 3 -23.65 -47.96 -58.37
CA GLU A 3 -25.00 -47.45 -58.09
C GLU A 3 -24.94 -46.70 -56.72
N HIS A 4 -25.83 -45.72 -56.50
CA HIS A 4 -26.59 -45.40 -55.26
C HIS A 4 -25.84 -45.17 -53.92
N ALA A 5 -26.12 -44.16 -53.10
CA ALA A 5 -27.45 -43.77 -52.61
C ALA A 5 -27.49 -42.34 -52.03
N ARG A 6 -28.70 -41.76 -52.06
CA ARG A 6 -29.12 -40.49 -51.47
C ARG A 6 -29.18 -40.57 -49.94
N ALA A 7 -28.80 -39.48 -49.26
CA ALA A 7 -29.38 -39.13 -47.96
C ALA A 7 -29.55 -37.61 -47.86
N LEU A 8 -30.82 -37.21 -47.84
CA LEU A 8 -31.33 -35.87 -47.61
C LEU A 8 -31.09 -35.52 -46.13
N CYS A 9 -30.33 -34.48 -45.81
CA CYS A 9 -30.23 -33.99 -44.43
C CYS A 9 -30.73 -32.55 -44.36
N ILE A 10 -31.86 -32.41 -43.67
CA ILE A 10 -32.62 -31.19 -43.43
C ILE A 10 -31.77 -30.23 -42.58
N CYS A 11 -31.54 -29.02 -43.08
CA CYS A 11 -31.00 -27.90 -42.30
C CYS A 11 -32.06 -27.44 -41.28
N LEU A 12 -32.01 -27.96 -40.05
CA LEU A 12 -32.65 -27.34 -38.90
C LEU A 12 -31.75 -26.19 -38.40
N LEU A 13 -32.09 -24.96 -38.77
CA LEU A 13 -31.56 -23.75 -38.13
C LEU A 13 -32.16 -23.66 -36.72
N ILE A 14 -31.47 -24.24 -35.74
CA ILE A 14 -31.72 -23.96 -34.32
C ILE A 14 -31.10 -22.58 -34.04
N PHE A 15 -31.96 -21.56 -33.95
CA PHE A 15 -31.61 -20.30 -33.30
C PHE A 15 -31.28 -20.58 -31.84
N PHE A 16 -30.01 -20.82 -31.53
CA PHE A 16 -29.52 -20.66 -30.17
C PHE A 16 -29.59 -19.16 -29.84
N LEU A 17 -30.66 -18.75 -29.17
CA LEU A 17 -30.67 -17.58 -28.30
C LEU A 17 -29.60 -17.85 -27.22
N SER A 18 -28.37 -17.43 -27.49
CA SER A 18 -27.33 -17.34 -26.49
C SER A 18 -27.76 -16.31 -25.46
N ALA A 19 -28.43 -16.77 -24.41
CA ALA A 19 -28.61 -16.00 -23.20
C ALA A 19 -27.21 -15.70 -22.66
N PHE A 20 -26.74 -14.47 -22.90
CA PHE A 20 -25.57 -13.95 -22.20
C PHE A 20 -25.90 -13.97 -20.71
N SER A 21 -25.42 -14.99 -20.01
CA SER A 21 -25.37 -15.00 -18.56
C SER A 21 -24.44 -13.84 -18.17
N ARG A 22 -25.03 -12.73 -17.71
CA ARG A 22 -24.27 -11.65 -17.10
C ARG A 22 -23.58 -12.23 -15.87
N ALA A 23 -22.28 -11.99 -15.73
CA ALA A 23 -21.52 -12.43 -14.57
C ALA A 23 -22.21 -11.93 -13.28
N GLN A 24 -22.49 -12.88 -12.40
CA GLN A 24 -23.17 -12.66 -11.13
C GLN A 24 -22.12 -12.39 -10.04
N VAL A 25 -22.33 -11.34 -9.24
CA VAL A 25 -21.46 -11.03 -8.09
C VAL A 25 -22.34 -10.79 -6.85
N PRO A 26 -22.11 -11.49 -5.72
CA PRO A 26 -22.89 -11.23 -4.51
C PRO A 26 -22.58 -9.84 -3.95
N LEU A 27 -23.58 -9.14 -3.42
CA LEU A 27 -23.41 -7.81 -2.80
C LEU A 27 -22.29 -7.80 -1.75
N SER A 28 -22.18 -8.86 -0.94
CA SER A 28 -21.12 -9.01 0.05
C SER A 28 -19.71 -8.92 -0.56
N ALA A 29 -19.46 -9.46 -1.75
CA ALA A 29 -18.15 -9.33 -2.39
C ALA A 29 -17.79 -7.88 -2.77
N LEU A 30 -18.79 -7.00 -2.93
CA LEU A 30 -18.60 -5.60 -3.30
C LEU A 30 -18.57 -4.64 -2.09
N VAL A 31 -19.00 -5.08 -0.91
CA VAL A 31 -19.11 -4.22 0.29
C VAL A 31 -18.31 -4.74 1.49
N SER A 32 -18.01 -6.04 1.54
CA SER A 32 -17.22 -6.63 2.62
C SER A 32 -15.76 -6.18 2.55
N ASN A 33 -15.12 -6.26 3.72
CA ASN A 33 -13.68 -6.06 3.86
C ASN A 33 -12.92 -7.03 2.94
N ASN A 34 -12.10 -6.47 2.06
CA ASN A 34 -11.22 -7.22 1.18
C ASN A 34 -9.74 -6.90 1.43
N THR A 35 -9.42 -6.25 2.54
CA THR A 35 -8.04 -5.94 2.95
C THR A 35 -7.39 -7.11 3.69
N GLY A 36 -6.10 -6.96 4.05
CA GLY A 36 -5.41 -7.83 5.00
C GLY A 36 -5.75 -7.53 6.47
N ALA A 37 -6.24 -6.32 6.74
CA ALA A 37 -6.59 -5.83 8.06
C ALA A 37 -7.91 -6.41 8.59
N CYS A 38 -8.04 -6.46 9.91
CA CYS A 38 -9.12 -7.18 10.56
C CYS A 38 -10.37 -6.33 10.79
N SER A 39 -11.45 -6.56 10.06
CA SER A 39 -12.73 -5.89 10.30
C SER A 39 -13.57 -6.58 11.38
N ALA A 40 -13.35 -7.88 11.58
CA ALA A 40 -14.00 -8.69 12.60
C ALA A 40 -13.17 -9.93 12.89
N ARG A 41 -13.51 -10.65 13.97
CA ARG A 41 -12.97 -12.00 14.20
C ARG A 41 -13.29 -12.90 13.00
N GLY A 42 -12.27 -13.53 12.45
CA GLY A 42 -12.36 -14.37 11.26
C GLY A 42 -12.59 -13.61 9.95
N VAL A 43 -12.48 -12.28 9.95
CA VAL A 43 -12.59 -11.46 8.73
C VAL A 43 -11.40 -10.49 8.58
N PRO A 44 -10.36 -10.86 7.79
CA PRO A 44 -10.18 -12.17 7.13
C PRO A 44 -9.91 -13.34 8.09
N ALA A 45 -9.85 -14.58 7.58
CA ALA A 45 -9.87 -15.80 8.40
C ALA A 45 -8.81 -15.88 9.50
N HIS A 46 -7.66 -15.21 9.34
CA HIS A 46 -6.57 -15.13 10.32
C HIS A 46 -6.86 -14.17 11.50
N CYS A 47 -7.88 -13.32 11.39
CA CYS A 47 -8.17 -12.28 12.37
C CYS A 47 -8.73 -12.82 13.68
N ARG A 48 -8.13 -12.38 14.78
CA ARG A 48 -8.48 -12.72 16.16
C ARG A 48 -9.50 -11.75 16.76
N SER A 49 -9.50 -10.50 16.33
CA SER A 49 -10.41 -9.43 16.77
C SER A 49 -10.63 -8.39 15.66
N ALA A 50 -11.53 -7.44 15.89
CA ALA A 50 -11.74 -6.32 14.97
C ALA A 50 -10.79 -5.17 15.30
N PHE A 51 -10.18 -4.59 14.27
CA PHE A 51 -9.60 -3.25 14.32
C PHE A 51 -10.69 -2.22 14.04
N THR A 52 -10.94 -1.35 15.02
CA THR A 52 -12.02 -0.36 14.95
C THR A 52 -11.56 0.99 14.38
N GLY A 53 -10.37 1.02 13.78
CA GLY A 53 -9.68 2.26 13.43
C GLY A 53 -9.05 2.93 14.65
N ASN A 54 -8.12 3.85 14.40
CA ASN A 54 -7.55 4.73 15.41
C ASN A 54 -7.71 6.19 14.99
N ARG A 55 -7.59 7.07 15.98
CA ARG A 55 -7.91 8.49 15.84
C ARG A 55 -6.67 9.32 16.12
N THR A 56 -6.66 10.53 15.59
CA THR A 56 -5.71 11.55 16.03
C THR A 56 -5.89 11.84 17.52
N ARG A 57 -4.91 12.49 18.15
CA ARG A 57 -4.99 12.87 19.55
C ARG A 57 -6.22 13.77 19.81
N PRO A 58 -7.06 13.48 20.82
CA PRO A 58 -8.27 14.28 21.09
C PRO A 58 -8.02 15.77 21.37
N SER A 59 -6.82 16.15 21.82
CA SER A 59 -6.45 17.56 22.03
C SER A 59 -6.21 18.33 20.73
N ASN A 60 -6.00 17.63 19.61
CA ASN A 60 -5.79 18.22 18.31
C ASN A 60 -7.15 18.52 17.67
N VAL A 61 -7.94 19.42 18.30
CA VAL A 61 -9.35 19.68 17.96
C VAL A 61 -9.59 20.17 16.53
N GLU A 62 -8.55 20.70 15.88
CA GLU A 62 -8.56 21.18 14.48
C GLU A 62 -7.80 20.24 13.52
N ALA A 63 -7.48 19.02 13.95
CA ALA A 63 -6.89 18.04 13.05
C ALA A 63 -7.86 17.76 11.89
N GLN A 64 -7.37 17.94 10.67
CA GLN A 64 -8.15 17.69 9.46
C GLN A 64 -8.48 16.21 9.30
N THR A 65 -7.59 15.32 9.74
CA THR A 65 -7.79 13.87 9.67
C THR A 65 -8.07 13.31 11.08
N PRO A 66 -9.33 13.34 11.57
CA PRO A 66 -9.65 12.87 12.92
C PRO A 66 -9.57 11.35 13.06
N ILE A 67 -9.78 10.61 11.97
CA ILE A 67 -9.65 9.15 11.88
C ILE A 67 -8.49 8.88 10.92
N VAL A 68 -7.37 8.40 11.45
CA VAL A 68 -6.11 8.30 10.68
C VAL A 68 -5.99 6.93 10.03
N ASN A 69 -6.42 5.87 10.70
CA ASN A 69 -6.65 4.58 10.08
C ASN A 69 -8.14 4.27 10.17
N PRO A 70 -8.84 4.18 9.03
CA PRO A 70 -10.25 3.84 9.01
C PRO A 70 -10.48 2.39 9.43
N VAL A 71 -11.74 2.05 9.71
CA VAL A 71 -12.14 0.65 9.86
C VAL A 71 -11.90 -0.07 8.52
N PRO A 72 -11.30 -1.29 8.52
CA PRO A 72 -11.06 -2.03 7.30
C PRO A 72 -12.34 -2.26 6.49
N GLY A 73 -12.29 -1.96 5.18
CA GLY A 73 -13.45 -1.95 4.30
C GLY A 73 -13.18 -2.50 2.90
N ASN A 74 -14.04 -2.16 1.94
CA ASN A 74 -13.85 -2.56 0.55
C ASN A 74 -12.93 -1.57 -0.19
N VAL A 75 -11.72 -2.00 -0.48
CA VAL A 75 -10.65 -1.18 -1.10
C VAL A 75 -10.42 -1.61 -2.54
N ASN A 76 -10.09 -0.67 -3.42
CA ASN A 76 -9.60 -1.02 -4.75
C ASN A 76 -8.10 -1.39 -4.69
N PHE A 77 -7.79 -2.67 -4.84
CA PHE A 77 -6.41 -3.20 -4.92
C PHE A 77 -5.94 -3.42 -6.37
N SER A 78 -6.47 -2.66 -7.34
CA SER A 78 -5.91 -2.63 -8.70
C SER A 78 -4.51 -2.01 -8.70
N ASP A 79 -3.79 -2.24 -9.80
CA ASP A 79 -2.40 -1.84 -9.95
C ASP A 79 -2.17 -0.34 -9.70
N LEU A 80 -1.25 -0.02 -8.78
CA LEU A 80 -0.87 1.34 -8.40
C LEU A 80 -0.26 2.14 -9.55
N HIS A 81 0.32 1.48 -10.56
CA HIS A 81 0.83 2.17 -11.76
C HIS A 81 -0.25 2.99 -12.46
N ALA A 82 -1.53 2.63 -12.32
CA ALA A 82 -2.65 3.38 -12.88
C ALA A 82 -2.79 4.80 -12.28
N LEU A 83 -2.17 5.08 -11.13
CA LEU A 83 -2.14 6.43 -10.56
C LEU A 83 -1.11 7.36 -11.23
N PHE A 84 -0.13 6.79 -11.93
CA PHE A 84 0.96 7.57 -12.51
C PHE A 84 0.59 8.07 -13.91
N PRO A 85 0.58 9.40 -14.13
CA PRO A 85 0.39 9.93 -15.48
C PRO A 85 1.57 9.44 -16.34
N LEU A 86 1.25 8.67 -17.40
CA LEU A 86 2.15 8.08 -18.41
C LEU A 86 2.60 6.62 -18.17
N GLY A 87 2.08 5.88 -17.18
CA GLY A 87 2.36 4.44 -17.06
C GLY A 87 3.84 4.14 -16.78
N THR A 88 4.33 4.67 -15.65
CA THR A 88 5.68 4.35 -15.16
C THR A 88 5.82 2.85 -14.94
N VAL A 89 7.04 2.32 -15.13
CA VAL A 89 7.37 0.90 -14.88
C VAL A 89 8.15 0.74 -13.57
N SER A 90 7.90 1.65 -12.61
CA SER A 90 8.62 1.70 -11.35
C SER A 90 8.40 0.44 -10.53
N LYS A 91 9.46 -0.10 -9.93
CA LYS A 91 9.36 -1.22 -9.02
C LYS A 91 8.78 -0.73 -7.69
N ILE A 92 7.52 -1.05 -7.42
CA ILE A 92 6.82 -0.62 -6.20
C ILE A 92 7.30 -1.46 -5.00
N LEU A 93 7.79 -0.78 -3.96
CA LEU A 93 8.30 -1.36 -2.72
C LEU A 93 7.45 -0.91 -1.53
N PHE A 94 6.88 -1.85 -0.79
CA PHE A 94 6.10 -1.55 0.41
C PHE A 94 6.97 -1.60 1.66
N HIS A 95 7.02 -0.54 2.46
CA HIS A 95 7.69 -0.60 3.77
C HIS A 95 6.80 -1.29 4.79
N TYR A 96 7.35 -2.23 5.54
CA TYR A 96 6.59 -3.19 6.35
C TYR A 96 7.13 -3.26 7.77
N GLN A 97 6.22 -3.13 8.74
CA GLN A 97 6.51 -3.21 10.16
C GLN A 97 6.20 -4.60 10.72
N PRO A 98 7.18 -5.37 11.25
CA PRO A 98 6.97 -6.76 11.64
C PRO A 98 6.57 -6.94 13.12
N TRP A 99 5.67 -6.11 13.66
CA TRP A 99 5.54 -5.99 15.13
C TRP A 99 4.15 -6.13 15.76
N PHE A 100 3.09 -6.34 14.99
CA PHE A 100 1.75 -6.45 15.58
C PHE A 100 1.52 -7.76 16.35
N GLU A 101 0.68 -7.66 17.39
CA GLU A 101 0.45 -8.63 18.49
C GLU A 101 1.65 -8.88 19.42
N SER A 102 2.68 -8.04 19.35
CA SER A 102 3.63 -7.87 20.45
C SER A 102 2.99 -7.02 21.57
N ARG A 103 3.50 -7.15 22.81
CA ARG A 103 3.01 -6.38 23.97
C ARG A 103 3.34 -4.88 23.92
N GLU A 104 4.25 -4.49 23.03
CA GLU A 104 4.77 -3.12 22.94
C GLU A 104 3.98 -2.26 21.93
N HIS A 105 3.09 -2.87 21.13
CA HIS A 105 2.32 -2.21 20.07
C HIS A 105 0.81 -2.32 20.27
N ILE A 106 0.06 -1.44 19.60
CA ILE A 106 -1.41 -1.53 19.56
C ILE A 106 -1.88 -2.85 18.94
N SER A 107 -3.04 -3.35 19.37
CA SER A 107 -3.67 -4.50 18.72
C SER A 107 -4.46 -4.05 17.48
N VAL A 108 -4.13 -4.68 16.35
CA VAL A 108 -4.81 -4.51 15.06
C VAL A 108 -5.59 -5.77 14.64
N GLY A 109 -5.63 -6.77 15.53
CA GLY A 109 -6.47 -7.95 15.42
C GLY A 109 -5.88 -9.13 14.65
N TYR A 110 -4.66 -9.04 14.13
CA TYR A 110 -3.90 -10.16 13.56
C TYR A 110 -2.52 -10.27 14.18
N GLU A 111 -1.93 -11.46 14.12
CA GLU A 111 -0.55 -11.75 14.52
C GLU A 111 0.38 -11.71 13.33
N GLU A 112 1.47 -10.93 13.43
CA GLU A 112 2.40 -10.71 12.32
C GLU A 112 3.36 -11.89 12.10
N SER A 113 3.45 -12.78 13.10
CA SER A 113 4.12 -14.08 12.94
C SER A 113 3.21 -15.21 12.43
N ASP A 114 1.96 -14.93 12.06
CA ASP A 114 1.06 -15.91 11.41
C ASP A 114 1.23 -15.90 9.88
N GLU A 115 1.54 -17.07 9.31
CA GLU A 115 1.70 -17.23 7.87
C GLU A 115 0.43 -16.88 7.08
N ALA A 116 -0.76 -17.06 7.66
CA ALA A 116 -2.01 -16.68 7.00
C ALA A 116 -2.15 -15.16 6.85
N THR A 117 -1.72 -14.38 7.86
CA THR A 117 -1.63 -12.92 7.80
C THR A 117 -0.68 -12.49 6.69
N VAL A 118 0.56 -12.96 6.74
CA VAL A 118 1.63 -12.63 5.79
C VAL A 118 1.23 -12.96 4.35
N ARG A 119 0.64 -14.14 4.12
CA ARG A 119 0.15 -14.55 2.79
C ARG A 119 -0.93 -13.61 2.27
N ASN A 120 -1.86 -13.15 3.11
CA ASN A 120 -2.90 -12.21 2.69
C ASN A 120 -2.28 -10.86 2.31
N GLN A 121 -1.42 -10.31 3.15
CA GLN A 121 -0.74 -9.04 2.91
C GLN A 121 0.09 -9.08 1.63
N ILE A 122 0.89 -10.13 1.43
CA ILE A 122 1.66 -10.33 0.19
C ILE A 122 0.75 -10.40 -1.04
N ALA A 123 -0.38 -11.11 -0.95
CA ALA A 123 -1.32 -11.17 -2.06
C ALA A 123 -1.92 -9.79 -2.41
N ARG A 124 -2.14 -8.92 -1.41
CA ARG A 124 -2.60 -7.54 -1.65
C ARG A 124 -1.52 -6.65 -2.24
N MET A 125 -0.28 -6.74 -1.75
CA MET A 125 0.85 -6.03 -2.34
C MET A 125 1.07 -6.42 -3.81
N ILE A 126 0.99 -7.72 -4.13
CA ILE A 126 1.09 -8.20 -5.52
C ILE A 126 -0.06 -7.66 -6.38
N ALA A 127 -1.31 -7.67 -5.86
CA ALA A 127 -2.46 -7.15 -6.60
C ALA A 127 -2.31 -5.66 -6.95
N LEU A 128 -1.68 -4.88 -6.07
CA LEU A 128 -1.33 -3.46 -6.28
C LEU A 128 -0.17 -3.25 -7.27
N GLY A 129 0.37 -4.29 -7.92
CA GLY A 129 1.54 -4.18 -8.79
C GLY A 129 2.87 -4.14 -8.04
N GLY A 130 2.88 -4.61 -6.79
CA GLY A 130 4.07 -4.65 -5.93
C GLY A 130 5.20 -5.48 -6.50
N TYR A 131 6.40 -4.90 -6.55
CA TYR A 131 7.62 -5.59 -6.90
C TYR A 131 8.30 -6.23 -5.68
N GLY A 132 8.18 -5.58 -4.52
CA GLY A 132 8.76 -6.09 -3.28
C GLY A 132 8.23 -5.40 -2.03
N MET A 133 8.74 -5.86 -0.90
CA MET A 133 8.61 -5.21 0.40
C MET A 133 9.97 -4.95 1.01
N ILE A 134 10.04 -3.95 1.87
CA ILE A 134 11.19 -3.61 2.70
C ILE A 134 10.75 -3.83 4.15
N VAL A 135 11.30 -4.84 4.80
CA VAL A 135 10.95 -5.19 6.18
C VAL A 135 11.83 -4.38 7.13
N ASP A 136 11.21 -3.63 8.04
CA ASP A 136 11.90 -2.95 9.12
C ASP A 136 12.44 -3.97 10.13
N TRP A 137 13.76 -4.04 10.30
CA TRP A 137 14.43 -5.17 10.92
C TRP A 137 15.20 -4.78 12.16
N TYR A 138 14.90 -5.48 13.24
CA TYR A 138 15.30 -5.14 14.60
C TYR A 138 16.41 -6.03 15.15
N GLY A 139 17.22 -6.65 14.30
CA GLY A 139 18.31 -7.49 14.77
C GLY A 139 17.90 -8.92 15.07
N SER A 140 18.88 -9.80 15.14
CA SER A 140 18.70 -11.21 15.53
C SER A 140 19.30 -11.56 16.89
N ARG A 141 20.07 -10.64 17.48
CA ARG A 141 20.95 -10.93 18.63
C ARG A 141 20.29 -10.71 19.99
N HIS A 142 19.30 -9.81 20.10
CA HIS A 142 18.70 -9.47 21.39
C HIS A 142 17.34 -10.17 21.61
N PRO A 143 17.10 -10.85 22.74
CA PRO A 143 15.86 -11.60 22.98
C PRO A 143 14.57 -10.77 22.91
N SER A 144 14.61 -9.49 23.24
CA SER A 144 13.43 -8.61 23.11
C SER A 144 12.98 -8.43 21.66
N GLN A 145 13.85 -8.68 20.69
CA GLN A 145 13.58 -8.54 19.26
C GLN A 145 13.10 -9.85 18.62
N ARG A 146 12.87 -10.87 19.45
CA ARG A 146 12.48 -12.21 18.97
C ARG A 146 11.18 -12.18 18.18
N HIS A 147 10.20 -11.38 18.59
CA HIS A 147 8.92 -11.24 17.89
C HIS A 147 9.11 -10.69 16.47
N HIS A 148 9.81 -9.55 16.36
CA HIS A 148 10.17 -8.92 15.08
C HIS A 148 10.91 -9.87 14.14
N LEU A 149 11.87 -10.60 14.70
CA LEU A 149 12.64 -11.59 13.95
C LEU A 149 11.77 -12.78 13.51
N ASP A 150 10.86 -13.26 14.35
CA ASP A 150 9.97 -14.38 14.01
C ASP A 150 8.98 -13.97 12.91
N ALA A 151 8.41 -12.77 12.96
CA ALA A 151 7.59 -12.20 11.89
C ALA A 151 8.38 -12.08 10.57
N THR A 152 9.59 -11.53 10.60
CA THR A 152 10.49 -11.47 9.41
C THR A 152 10.76 -12.87 8.85
N ASN A 153 11.02 -13.86 9.72
CA ASN A 153 11.30 -15.22 9.30
C ASN A 153 10.08 -15.93 8.70
N VAL A 154 8.86 -15.59 9.11
CA VAL A 154 7.62 -16.11 8.51
C VAL A 154 7.51 -15.63 7.06
N ILE A 155 7.78 -14.35 6.79
CA ILE A 155 7.83 -13.77 5.44
C ILE A 155 8.85 -14.53 4.59
N ALA A 156 10.08 -14.67 5.07
CA ALA A 156 11.14 -15.38 4.35
C ALA A 156 10.77 -16.84 4.04
N ARG A 157 10.17 -17.56 5.01
CA ARG A 157 9.69 -18.94 4.78
C ARG A 157 8.58 -19.00 3.75
N TYR A 158 7.62 -18.08 3.79
CA TYR A 158 6.55 -18.05 2.81
C TYR A 158 7.09 -17.78 1.41
N LEU A 159 7.97 -16.78 1.23
CA LEU A 159 8.61 -16.48 -0.06
C LEU A 159 9.42 -17.66 -0.60
N ASN A 160 10.17 -18.37 0.24
CA ASN A 160 10.86 -19.61 -0.15
C ASN A 160 9.91 -20.67 -0.73
N SER A 161 8.65 -20.70 -0.29
CA SER A 161 7.67 -21.70 -0.72
C SER A 161 6.93 -21.32 -2.01
N CYS A 162 6.88 -20.04 -2.37
CA CYS A 162 5.99 -19.55 -3.45
C CYS A 162 6.68 -18.71 -4.54
N PHE A 163 7.90 -18.23 -4.33
CA PHE A 163 8.63 -17.46 -5.34
C PHE A 163 9.28 -18.37 -6.39
N PRO A 164 9.36 -17.98 -7.69
CA PRO A 164 8.72 -16.80 -8.30
C PRO A 164 7.29 -17.07 -8.80
N GLU A 165 6.86 -18.34 -8.84
CA GLU A 165 5.70 -18.77 -9.64
C GLU A 165 4.35 -18.34 -9.07
N ARG A 166 4.19 -18.39 -7.75
CA ARG A 166 2.91 -18.12 -7.06
C ARG A 166 2.90 -16.78 -6.32
N CYS A 167 4.06 -16.29 -5.95
CA CYS A 167 4.23 -14.99 -5.29
C CYS A 167 5.49 -14.28 -5.84
N PRO A 168 5.42 -13.58 -6.99
CA PRO A 168 6.58 -12.91 -7.58
C PRO A 168 7.00 -11.62 -6.83
N LEU A 169 6.89 -11.60 -5.50
CA LEU A 169 7.24 -10.49 -4.63
C LEU A 169 8.65 -10.68 -4.07
N ARG A 170 9.44 -9.61 -4.04
CA ARG A 170 10.77 -9.59 -3.40
C ARG A 170 10.73 -9.07 -1.97
N MET A 171 11.81 -9.28 -1.23
CA MET A 171 11.99 -8.72 0.10
C MET A 171 13.40 -8.15 0.24
N ALA A 172 13.50 -6.97 0.87
CA ALA A 172 14.74 -6.36 1.31
C ALA A 172 14.68 -6.11 2.83
N ILE A 173 15.83 -5.89 3.45
CA ILE A 173 15.93 -5.51 4.85
C ILE A 173 16.21 -4.02 4.97
N MET A 174 15.49 -3.35 5.85
CA MET A 174 15.84 -2.05 6.41
C MET A 174 16.33 -2.27 7.84
N GLU A 175 17.62 -2.09 8.07
CA GLU A 175 18.25 -2.18 9.39
C GLU A 175 17.80 -1.01 10.26
N ASP A 176 17.00 -1.27 11.29
CA ASP A 176 16.56 -0.24 12.25
C ASP A 176 17.61 -0.01 13.34
N LYS A 177 17.65 1.21 13.86
CA LYS A 177 18.47 1.55 15.04
C LYS A 177 18.18 0.64 16.25
N GLY A 178 16.97 0.10 16.35
CA GLY A 178 16.52 -0.85 17.37
C GLY A 178 17.24 -2.20 17.34
N ALA A 179 17.85 -2.57 16.21
CA ALA A 179 18.75 -3.72 16.11
C ALA A 179 20.05 -3.54 16.91
N LEU A 180 20.50 -2.30 17.04
CA LEU A 180 21.77 -1.92 17.67
C LEU A 180 21.60 -1.37 19.09
N SER A 181 20.50 -0.66 19.35
CA SER A 181 20.34 0.18 20.54
C SER A 181 20.39 -0.58 21.88
N ARG A 182 20.12 -1.89 21.87
CA ARG A 182 20.16 -2.73 23.08
C ARG A 182 21.58 -3.23 23.39
N GLN A 183 22.43 -3.34 22.38
CA GLN A 183 23.81 -3.85 22.45
C GLN A 183 24.80 -2.70 22.56
N CYS A 184 24.55 -1.63 21.81
CA CYS A 184 25.34 -0.40 21.75
C CYS A 184 24.48 0.77 22.24
N PRO A 185 24.53 1.11 23.55
CA PRO A 185 23.71 2.18 24.10
C PRO A 185 23.98 3.54 23.44
N LYS A 186 22.90 4.25 23.12
CA LYS A 186 22.89 5.63 22.60
C LYS A 186 23.48 6.63 23.60
N GLY A 187 23.89 7.79 23.11
CA GLY A 187 24.38 8.91 23.90
C GLY A 187 25.76 9.40 23.47
N ASN A 188 26.34 10.28 24.28
CA ASN A 188 27.65 10.89 24.02
C ASN A 188 28.79 10.00 24.56
N LYS A 189 29.06 8.90 23.86
CA LYS A 189 30.12 7.94 24.15
C LYS A 189 30.58 7.31 22.85
N ASP A 190 31.88 7.09 22.72
CA ASP A 190 32.43 6.29 21.63
C ASP A 190 31.89 4.85 21.69
N GLN A 191 31.07 4.51 20.69
CA GLN A 191 30.52 3.18 20.46
C GLN A 191 31.05 2.57 19.15
N THR A 192 32.13 3.14 18.57
CA THR A 192 32.67 2.77 17.25
C THR A 192 32.86 1.26 17.10
N SER A 193 33.62 0.64 18.00
CA SER A 193 33.87 -0.81 17.92
C SER A 193 32.60 -1.65 18.17
N CYS A 194 31.70 -1.20 19.05
CA CYS A 194 30.44 -1.90 19.31
C CYS A 194 29.55 -1.90 18.07
N LEU A 195 29.37 -0.73 17.44
CA LEU A 195 28.54 -0.54 16.27
C LEU A 195 29.10 -1.33 15.08
N ALA A 196 30.40 -1.24 14.83
CA ALA A 196 31.04 -2.00 13.75
C ALA A 196 30.89 -3.52 13.92
N GLU A 197 31.12 -4.04 15.14
CA GLU A 197 30.94 -5.47 15.43
C GLU A 197 29.48 -5.92 15.24
N ASN A 198 28.52 -5.15 15.74
CA ASN A 198 27.11 -5.54 15.66
C ASN A 198 26.58 -5.43 14.23
N LEU A 199 26.89 -4.36 13.50
CA LEU A 199 26.53 -4.22 12.09
C LEU A 199 27.12 -5.34 11.22
N ASN A 200 28.39 -5.72 11.44
CA ASN A 200 28.97 -6.86 10.72
C ASN A 200 28.22 -8.15 11.00
N ALA A 201 27.91 -8.43 12.29
CA ALA A 201 27.16 -9.63 12.67
C ALA A 201 25.73 -9.64 12.11
N ASP A 202 25.08 -8.48 12.04
CA ASP A 202 23.76 -8.32 11.46
C ASP A 202 23.79 -8.53 9.94
N MET A 203 24.79 -8.00 9.23
CA MET A 203 24.98 -8.27 7.80
C MET A 203 25.31 -9.73 7.51
N ASP A 204 26.10 -10.41 8.35
CA ASP A 204 26.36 -11.86 8.24
C ASP A 204 25.06 -12.66 8.37
N TYR A 205 24.18 -12.25 9.31
CA TYR A 205 22.88 -12.87 9.48
C TYR A 205 21.99 -12.65 8.26
N ILE A 206 21.89 -11.41 7.79
CA ILE A 206 21.08 -11.05 6.62
C ILE A 206 21.56 -11.83 5.38
N GLU A 207 22.86 -11.92 5.14
CA GLU A 207 23.42 -12.69 4.01
C GLU A 207 23.04 -14.16 4.07
N LYS A 208 23.28 -14.79 5.22
CA LYS A 208 23.03 -16.22 5.42
C LYS A 208 21.56 -16.60 5.34
N HIS A 209 20.68 -15.76 5.87
CA HIS A 209 19.27 -16.09 6.03
C HIS A 209 18.39 -15.56 4.89
N TYR A 210 18.74 -14.41 4.32
CA TYR A 210 17.87 -13.66 3.39
C TYR A 210 18.54 -13.29 2.07
N ALA A 211 19.67 -12.57 2.08
CA ALA A 211 20.19 -11.92 0.87
C ALA A 211 20.74 -12.88 -0.19
N SER A 212 21.13 -14.09 0.21
CA SER A 212 21.48 -15.18 -0.70
C SER A 212 20.28 -15.88 -1.36
N ARG A 213 19.04 -15.48 -1.06
CA ARG A 213 17.82 -16.11 -1.59
C ARG A 213 17.39 -15.46 -2.90
N PRO A 214 16.83 -16.23 -3.86
CA PRO A 214 16.46 -15.70 -5.18
C PRO A 214 15.33 -14.65 -5.15
N TRP A 215 14.57 -14.57 -4.06
CA TRP A 215 13.55 -13.55 -3.85
C TRP A 215 14.07 -12.28 -3.21
N TYR A 216 15.35 -12.21 -2.82
CA TYR A 216 15.87 -11.00 -2.20
C TYR A 216 15.96 -9.85 -3.22
N LEU A 217 15.73 -8.62 -2.77
CA LEU A 217 15.80 -7.45 -3.63
C LEU A 217 17.25 -7.14 -4.02
N THR A 218 17.52 -7.05 -5.32
CA THR A 218 18.85 -6.76 -5.86
C THR A 218 18.84 -5.61 -6.85
N GLN A 219 19.99 -4.94 -7.00
CA GLN A 219 20.33 -4.15 -8.17
C GLN A 219 21.39 -4.91 -8.98
N GLY A 220 21.00 -5.44 -10.14
CA GLY A 220 21.77 -6.49 -10.80
C GLY A 220 21.82 -7.73 -9.90
N ASP A 221 23.01 -8.25 -9.63
CA ASP A 221 23.22 -9.39 -8.72
C ASP A 221 23.49 -8.97 -7.26
N ASN A 222 23.59 -7.67 -6.98
CA ASN A 222 23.99 -7.18 -5.67
C ASN A 222 22.76 -6.92 -4.76
N PRO A 223 22.68 -7.55 -3.57
CA PRO A 223 21.60 -7.33 -2.61
C PRO A 223 21.52 -5.89 -2.12
N ILE A 224 20.31 -5.37 -1.98
CA ILE A 224 20.04 -4.03 -1.44
C ILE A 224 19.70 -4.12 0.05
N VAL A 225 20.42 -3.39 0.89
CA VAL A 225 20.11 -3.21 2.33
C VAL A 225 19.91 -1.72 2.60
N LEU A 226 18.81 -1.40 3.28
CA LEU A 226 18.49 -0.05 3.71
C LEU A 226 18.91 0.13 5.17
N PHE A 227 19.17 1.37 5.57
CA PHE A 227 19.50 1.72 6.96
C PHE A 227 18.61 2.86 7.46
N PHE A 228 17.84 2.57 8.52
CA PHE A 228 17.06 3.55 9.29
C PHE A 228 17.83 3.90 10.57
N LEU A 229 18.99 4.52 10.38
CA LEU A 229 19.93 4.86 11.45
C LEU A 229 20.14 6.37 11.55
N HIS A 230 19.76 6.93 12.68
CA HIS A 230 20.08 8.31 13.02
C HIS A 230 21.45 8.38 13.72
N GLU A 231 22.52 8.54 12.94
CA GLU A 231 23.91 8.61 13.45
C GLU A 231 24.11 9.53 14.68
N PRO A 232 23.45 10.71 14.77
CA PRO A 232 23.54 11.58 15.94
C PRO A 232 22.96 11.00 17.25
N ASP A 233 22.33 9.82 17.22
CA ASP A 233 21.95 9.10 18.44
C ASP A 233 23.18 8.49 19.16
N TRP A 234 24.30 8.29 18.46
CA TRP A 234 25.56 7.73 19.00
C TRP A 234 26.72 8.73 18.90
N GLN A 235 26.54 9.90 19.48
CA GLN A 235 27.54 10.97 19.51
C GLN A 235 28.87 10.49 20.07
N GLY A 236 29.96 10.86 19.39
CA GLY A 236 31.32 10.46 19.77
C GLY A 236 31.80 9.17 19.11
N SER A 237 30.96 8.47 18.33
CA SER A 237 31.38 7.35 17.49
C SER A 237 31.94 7.83 16.15
N ASP A 238 32.94 7.12 15.62
CA ASP A 238 33.54 7.37 14.31
C ASP A 238 32.75 6.61 13.22
N TRP A 239 31.72 7.27 12.69
CA TRP A 239 30.87 6.72 11.63
C TRP A 239 31.60 6.46 10.32
N ASN A 240 32.64 7.25 9.99
CA ASN A 240 33.44 6.99 8.80
C ASN A 240 34.16 5.64 8.92
N ARG A 241 34.73 5.36 10.11
CA ARG A 241 35.35 4.06 10.39
C ARG A 241 34.33 2.93 10.38
N ILE A 242 33.19 3.09 11.05
CA ILE A 242 32.11 2.07 11.09
C ILE A 242 31.69 1.69 9.67
N TRP A 243 31.34 2.67 8.82
CA TRP A 243 30.89 2.40 7.46
C TRP A 243 31.98 1.82 6.57
N SER A 244 33.23 2.29 6.73
CA SER A 244 34.36 1.73 6.00
C SER A 244 34.62 0.27 6.36
N GLU A 245 34.56 -0.08 7.65
CA GLU A 245 34.72 -1.46 8.12
C GLU A 245 33.57 -2.35 7.61
N LEU A 246 32.33 -1.89 7.72
CA LEU A 246 31.15 -2.63 7.23
C LEU A 246 31.20 -2.86 5.71
N LYS A 247 31.57 -1.83 4.93
CA LYS A 247 31.70 -1.97 3.47
C LYS A 247 32.82 -2.94 3.12
N SER A 248 33.95 -2.89 3.82
CA SER A 248 35.04 -3.85 3.63
C SER A 248 34.63 -5.27 3.99
N HIS A 249 33.85 -5.45 5.05
CA HIS A 249 33.35 -6.75 5.51
C HIS A 249 32.45 -7.38 4.44
N THR A 250 31.39 -6.66 4.04
CA THR A 250 30.39 -7.11 3.07
C THR A 250 30.90 -7.23 1.63
N SER A 251 32.02 -6.57 1.28
CA SER A 251 32.64 -6.71 -0.04
C SER A 251 33.25 -8.10 -0.28
N ASN A 252 33.43 -8.91 0.77
CA ASN A 252 33.92 -10.29 0.66
C ASN A 252 32.80 -11.32 0.44
N TYR A 253 31.53 -10.90 0.46
CA TYR A 253 30.42 -11.80 0.19
C TYR A 253 30.40 -12.20 -1.29
N PRO A 254 29.77 -13.34 -1.65
CA PRO A 254 29.62 -13.73 -3.04
C PRO A 254 29.01 -12.63 -3.92
N HIS A 255 28.06 -11.89 -3.35
CA HIS A 255 27.48 -10.68 -3.93
C HIS A 255 27.59 -9.53 -2.93
N PRO A 256 28.43 -8.51 -3.16
CA PRO A 256 28.57 -7.36 -2.29
C PRO A 256 27.26 -6.59 -2.10
N PHE A 257 26.99 -6.13 -0.88
CA PHE A 257 25.78 -5.37 -0.58
C PHE A 257 25.82 -3.93 -1.13
N LYS A 258 24.66 -3.47 -1.57
CA LYS A 258 24.35 -2.08 -1.89
C LYS A 258 23.69 -1.41 -0.69
N PHE A 259 24.29 -0.32 -0.20
CA PHE A 259 23.80 0.40 0.97
C PHE A 259 22.99 1.62 0.57
N VAL A 260 21.75 1.69 1.05
CA VAL A 260 20.81 2.78 0.75
C VAL A 260 20.41 3.44 2.06
N PHE A 261 20.54 4.76 2.12
CA PHE A 261 20.34 5.53 3.34
C PHE A 261 19.18 6.52 3.21
N GLU A 262 18.63 6.95 4.34
CA GLU A 262 17.64 8.02 4.35
C GLU A 262 18.23 9.36 3.91
N GLU A 263 17.45 10.17 3.18
CA GLU A 263 17.79 11.54 2.80
C GLU A 263 18.16 12.43 4.01
N GLU A 264 17.43 12.30 5.11
CA GLU A 264 17.52 13.23 6.25
C GLU A 264 18.78 13.02 7.09
N ASP A 265 19.22 11.78 7.28
CA ASP A 265 20.19 11.44 8.32
C ASP A 265 21.65 11.65 7.92
N VAL A 266 22.03 11.25 6.70
CA VAL A 266 23.47 11.09 6.34
C VAL A 266 23.91 11.86 5.12
N LYS A 267 23.06 12.77 4.59
CA LYS A 267 23.27 13.39 3.25
C LYS A 267 23.61 12.30 2.23
N CYS A 268 22.77 11.26 2.16
CA CYS A 268 23.02 9.99 1.48
C CYS A 268 23.62 10.12 0.05
N TRP A 269 23.25 11.16 -0.71
CA TRP A 269 23.81 11.42 -2.05
C TRP A 269 25.33 11.62 -2.05
N ARG A 270 25.89 12.12 -0.95
CA ARG A 270 27.33 12.38 -0.77
C ARG A 270 28.02 11.34 0.11
N HIS A 271 27.29 10.35 0.62
CA HIS A 271 27.85 9.30 1.47
C HIS A 271 28.81 8.43 0.65
N THR A 272 30.08 8.34 1.08
CA THR A 272 31.16 7.69 0.31
C THR A 272 30.99 6.18 0.18
N GLN A 273 30.39 5.54 1.19
CA GLN A 273 30.10 4.11 1.19
C GLN A 273 28.65 3.81 0.73
N GLY A 274 27.87 4.85 0.42
CA GLY A 274 26.46 4.73 0.06
C GLY A 274 26.22 4.60 -1.43
N ASP A 275 25.43 3.61 -1.80
CA ASP A 275 25.03 3.31 -3.18
C ASP A 275 23.70 4.00 -3.56
N GLY A 276 22.99 4.57 -2.59
CA GLY A 276 21.72 5.22 -2.87
C GLY A 276 21.04 5.89 -1.69
N CYS A 277 19.84 6.40 -1.98
CA CYS A 277 19.00 7.15 -1.09
C CYS A 277 17.54 6.70 -1.16
N TYR A 278 16.84 6.77 -0.04
CA TYR A 278 15.38 6.75 0.00
C TYR A 278 14.83 7.99 0.71
N VAL A 279 13.62 8.39 0.34
CA VAL A 279 12.89 9.48 0.99
C VAL A 279 11.85 8.91 1.94
N TRP A 280 11.72 9.50 3.14
CA TRP A 280 10.78 9.05 4.16
C TRP A 280 9.62 10.05 4.36
N MET A 281 8.96 9.98 5.51
CA MET A 281 7.75 10.75 5.80
C MET A 281 8.00 12.22 6.11
N ASN A 282 9.06 12.52 6.86
CA ASN A 282 9.43 13.84 7.39
C ASN A 282 8.24 14.76 7.79
N PRO A 283 7.38 14.33 8.74
CA PRO A 283 6.18 15.05 9.14
C PRO A 283 6.49 16.21 10.10
N ALA A 284 5.73 17.30 9.99
CA ALA A 284 5.84 18.44 10.89
C ALA A 284 5.25 18.14 12.27
N LYS A 285 5.72 18.85 13.31
CA LYS A 285 4.99 18.93 14.59
C LYS A 285 3.59 19.46 14.36
N TRP A 286 2.60 18.87 15.02
CA TRP A 286 1.22 19.25 14.85
C TRP A 286 1.00 20.72 15.23
N SER A 287 0.32 21.41 14.33
CA SER A 287 -0.41 22.65 14.57
C SER A 287 -1.52 22.73 13.53
N PRO A 288 -2.55 23.58 13.72
CA PRO A 288 -3.59 23.78 12.73
C PRO A 288 -3.09 24.06 11.31
N THR A 289 -1.93 24.73 11.19
CA THR A 289 -1.30 25.06 9.91
C THR A 289 -0.33 23.98 9.43
N ALA A 290 0.57 23.51 10.30
CA ALA A 290 1.66 22.62 9.90
C ALA A 290 1.19 21.22 9.48
N GLN A 291 0.00 20.78 9.89
CA GLN A 291 -0.58 19.52 9.41
C GLN A 291 -0.73 19.46 7.88
N PHE A 292 -0.72 20.59 7.18
CA PHE A 292 -0.80 20.64 5.71
C PHE A 292 0.57 20.62 5.03
N PHE A 293 1.67 20.54 5.79
CA PHE A 293 3.04 20.55 5.28
C PHE A 293 3.42 19.14 4.79
N TRP A 294 2.75 18.71 3.72
CA TRP A 294 2.80 17.32 3.29
C TRP A 294 4.15 16.88 2.71
N GLY A 295 5.04 17.80 2.33
CA GLY A 295 6.32 17.44 1.74
C GLY A 295 7.56 18.01 2.44
N ALA A 296 7.43 18.51 3.68
CA ALA A 296 8.55 18.87 4.56
C ALA A 296 8.06 19.15 5.99
N SER A 297 8.85 18.85 7.02
CA SER A 297 8.48 19.14 8.41
C SER A 297 8.48 20.63 8.78
N SER A 298 9.11 21.47 7.96
CA SER A 298 9.34 22.89 8.24
C SER A 298 8.73 23.84 7.21
N ASN A 299 8.08 23.34 6.16
CA ASN A 299 7.56 24.16 5.07
C ASN A 299 6.27 23.59 4.45
N ALA A 300 5.32 24.46 4.13
CA ALA A 300 4.10 24.10 3.40
C ALA A 300 4.37 23.58 1.98
N LYS A 301 5.50 23.98 1.39
CA LYS A 301 5.98 23.48 0.10
C LYS A 301 6.74 22.17 0.28
N PRO A 302 6.73 21.27 -0.72
CA PRO A 302 7.33 19.96 -0.59
C PRO A 302 8.86 19.97 -0.79
N VAL A 303 9.57 20.83 -0.07
CA VAL A 303 11.01 21.08 -0.28
C VAL A 303 11.83 19.81 -0.06
N TYR A 304 11.55 19.05 1.00
CA TYR A 304 12.27 17.81 1.30
C TYR A 304 12.12 16.77 0.18
N TYR A 305 10.90 16.55 -0.32
CA TYR A 305 10.67 15.65 -1.45
C TYR A 305 11.25 16.21 -2.77
N GLN A 306 11.14 17.52 -3.01
CA GLN A 306 11.70 18.16 -4.20
C GLN A 306 13.21 18.04 -4.25
N ASP A 307 13.89 18.25 -3.14
CA ASP A 307 15.35 18.18 -3.08
C ASP A 307 15.82 16.74 -3.25
N PHE A 308 15.13 15.77 -2.65
CA PHE A 308 15.35 14.35 -2.94
C PHE A 308 15.26 14.06 -4.45
N TYR A 309 14.16 14.43 -5.12
CA TYR A 309 13.99 14.10 -6.54
C TYR A 309 14.96 14.86 -7.46
N LYS A 310 15.32 16.12 -7.14
CA LYS A 310 16.38 16.84 -7.85
C LYS A 310 17.72 16.14 -7.73
N ASN A 311 18.09 15.72 -6.52
CA ASN A 311 19.34 15.02 -6.28
C ASN A 311 19.35 13.65 -6.96
N ALA A 312 18.23 12.93 -6.95
CA ALA A 312 18.09 11.65 -7.65
C ALA A 312 18.31 11.78 -9.16
N VAL A 313 17.67 12.77 -9.81
CA VAL A 313 17.89 13.06 -11.25
C VAL A 313 19.35 13.45 -11.52
N ALA A 314 20.00 14.16 -10.60
CA ALA A 314 21.40 14.55 -10.71
C ALA A 314 22.40 13.40 -10.46
N ASN A 315 21.96 12.27 -9.92
CA ASN A 315 22.79 11.11 -9.57
C ASN A 315 22.18 9.80 -10.12
N PRO A 316 22.04 9.66 -11.46
CA PRO A 316 21.32 8.55 -12.07
C PRO A 316 21.96 7.16 -11.85
N ASP A 317 23.24 7.11 -11.47
CA ASP A 317 23.95 5.86 -11.16
C ASP A 317 23.72 5.36 -9.72
N LYS A 318 23.06 6.17 -8.87
CA LYS A 318 22.71 5.79 -7.51
C LYS A 318 21.28 5.25 -7.43
N ILE A 319 21.07 4.32 -6.49
CA ILE A 319 19.72 3.82 -6.19
C ILE A 319 18.89 4.98 -5.61
N ALA A 320 17.73 5.24 -6.19
CA ALA A 320 16.75 6.20 -5.68
C ALA A 320 15.43 5.47 -5.40
N ILE A 321 14.99 5.49 -4.13
CA ILE A 321 13.69 4.96 -3.72
C ILE A 321 12.80 6.15 -3.35
N GLY A 322 11.89 6.52 -4.25
CA GLY A 322 10.91 7.60 -4.00
C GLY A 322 9.87 7.20 -2.96
N ALA A 323 8.93 8.10 -2.64
CA ALA A 323 7.82 7.75 -1.75
C ALA A 323 6.50 8.37 -2.16
N ILE A 324 5.44 7.57 -1.99
CA ILE A 324 4.04 8.03 -1.96
C ILE A 324 3.45 7.72 -0.58
N LYS A 325 2.82 8.72 0.06
CA LYS A 325 2.26 8.56 1.40
C LYS A 325 0.82 9.04 1.47
N LYS A 326 -0.01 8.35 2.25
CA LYS A 326 -1.38 8.81 2.50
C LYS A 326 -1.43 10.04 3.41
N GLY A 327 -0.49 10.14 4.35
CA GLY A 327 -0.42 11.12 5.45
C GLY A 327 0.45 10.56 6.57
N PHE A 328 0.32 11.12 7.78
CA PHE A 328 1.08 10.71 8.96
C PHE A 328 0.41 11.24 10.23
N ASP A 329 0.38 10.44 11.30
CA ASP A 329 -0.03 10.87 12.63
C ASP A 329 0.54 9.91 13.70
N ASP A 330 1.59 10.33 14.40
CA ASP A 330 2.27 9.50 15.43
C ASP A 330 1.61 9.57 16.81
N ASN A 331 0.39 10.07 16.94
CA ASN A 331 -0.25 10.17 18.27
C ASN A 331 -0.63 8.82 18.89
N ASN A 332 -0.63 7.73 18.11
CA ASN A 332 -0.88 6.38 18.61
C ASN A 332 0.42 5.60 18.86
N ALA A 333 1.58 6.16 18.48
CA ALA A 333 2.88 5.58 18.73
C ALA A 333 3.39 5.95 20.13
N SER A 334 3.94 4.99 20.87
CA SER A 334 4.53 5.23 22.20
C SER A 334 5.79 6.11 22.14
N TRP A 335 6.45 6.16 20.99
CA TRP A 335 7.58 7.03 20.66
C TRP A 335 7.16 8.32 19.94
N GLY A 336 5.86 8.50 19.72
CA GLY A 336 5.30 9.63 19.00
C GLY A 336 5.64 10.95 19.66
N THR A 337 5.79 11.98 18.83
CA THR A 337 6.15 13.31 19.32
C THR A 337 5.15 14.38 18.91
N ASN A 338 3.92 13.95 18.59
CA ASN A 338 2.80 14.74 18.09
C ASN A 338 3.14 15.42 16.75
N ARG A 339 3.51 14.61 15.76
CA ARG A 339 3.74 15.02 14.37
C ARG A 339 2.57 14.56 13.53
N VAL A 340 2.10 15.43 12.64
CA VAL A 340 0.91 15.17 11.82
C VAL A 340 1.11 15.71 10.41
N THR A 341 0.75 14.90 9.43
CA THR A 341 0.48 15.27 8.04
C THR A 341 -0.94 14.82 7.71
N ALA A 342 -1.83 15.78 7.46
CA ALA A 342 -3.22 15.55 7.08
C ALA A 342 -3.30 14.69 5.80
N GLN A 343 -4.24 13.74 5.78
CA GLN A 343 -4.47 12.90 4.62
C GLN A 343 -5.27 13.61 3.54
N GLN A 344 -6.09 14.59 3.93
CA GLN A 344 -6.91 15.40 3.03
C GLN A 344 -7.75 14.53 2.08
N CYS A 345 -8.43 13.51 2.62
CA CYS A 345 -9.23 12.54 1.84
C CYS A 345 -8.39 11.84 0.74
N GLY A 346 -7.13 11.59 1.06
CA GLY A 346 -6.09 11.02 0.19
C GLY A 346 -5.56 11.93 -0.92
N GLN A 347 -5.87 13.23 -0.90
CA GLN A 347 -5.21 14.21 -1.74
C GLN A 347 -3.70 14.27 -1.47
N THR A 348 -3.24 14.01 -0.24
CA THR A 348 -1.81 13.98 0.08
C THR A 348 -1.07 12.91 -0.74
N LEU A 349 -1.65 11.72 -0.88
CA LEU A 349 -1.11 10.66 -1.76
C LEU A 349 -1.01 11.16 -3.20
N LEU A 350 -2.10 11.71 -3.75
CA LEU A 350 -2.14 12.20 -5.13
C LEU A 350 -1.13 13.34 -5.37
N LYS A 351 -0.89 14.22 -4.38
CA LYS A 351 0.12 15.28 -4.46
C LYS A 351 1.53 14.71 -4.54
N THR A 352 1.84 13.66 -3.76
CA THR A 352 3.17 13.00 -3.82
C THR A 352 3.41 12.33 -5.18
N ILE A 353 2.38 11.69 -5.75
CA ILE A 353 2.41 11.11 -7.09
C ILE A 353 2.62 12.20 -8.15
N GLY A 354 1.86 13.30 -8.07
CA GLY A 354 1.98 14.43 -8.98
C GLY A 354 3.38 15.07 -8.94
N LEU A 355 4.01 15.13 -7.75
CA LEU A 355 5.37 15.64 -7.60
C LEU A 355 6.40 14.76 -8.31
N ILE A 356 6.30 13.43 -8.19
CA ILE A 356 7.18 12.48 -8.89
C ILE A 356 7.11 12.72 -10.41
N GLY A 357 5.91 12.92 -10.95
CA GLY A 357 5.67 13.20 -12.36
C GLY A 357 6.27 14.51 -12.88
N THR A 358 6.81 15.38 -12.01
CA THR A 358 7.57 16.57 -12.42
C THR A 358 9.06 16.31 -12.68
N TYR A 359 9.57 15.15 -12.24
CA TYR A 359 10.97 14.75 -12.36
C TYR A 359 11.15 13.49 -13.21
N TYR A 360 10.15 12.61 -13.22
CA TYR A 360 10.18 11.31 -13.90
C TYR A 360 8.97 11.15 -14.81
N ASP A 361 9.16 10.37 -15.88
CA ASP A 361 8.12 10.05 -16.86
C ASP A 361 8.29 8.61 -17.39
N SER A 362 7.48 8.21 -18.37
CA SER A 362 7.57 6.87 -18.98
C SER A 362 8.90 6.55 -19.68
N ARG A 363 9.67 7.56 -20.11
CA ARG A 363 10.97 7.43 -20.77
C ARG A 363 12.12 7.50 -19.77
N HIS A 364 11.90 8.17 -18.64
CA HIS A 364 12.82 8.25 -17.53
C HIS A 364 12.07 7.94 -16.23
N PRO A 365 11.72 6.67 -15.98
CA PRO A 365 11.01 6.29 -14.76
C PRO A 365 11.96 6.28 -13.57
N ILE A 366 11.48 6.63 -12.39
CA ILE A 366 12.19 6.29 -11.16
C ILE A 366 12.22 4.76 -11.02
N GLU A 367 13.39 4.17 -10.75
CA GLU A 367 13.51 2.71 -10.70
C GLU A 367 12.66 2.12 -9.58
N PHE A 368 12.74 2.68 -8.37
CA PHE A 368 12.04 2.20 -7.19
C PHE A 368 11.11 3.26 -6.61
N LEU A 369 9.89 2.83 -6.30
CA LEU A 369 8.88 3.66 -5.64
C LEU A 369 8.48 3.03 -4.31
N GLY A 370 8.77 3.71 -3.22
CA GLY A 370 8.35 3.34 -1.88
C GLY A 370 6.89 3.68 -1.58
N VAL A 371 6.24 2.81 -0.81
CA VAL A 371 4.98 3.07 -0.12
C VAL A 371 5.26 2.97 1.39
N PRO A 372 5.76 4.04 2.02
CA PRO A 372 5.81 4.16 3.47
C PRO A 372 4.38 4.51 3.94
N THR A 373 3.65 3.65 4.65
CA THR A 373 3.98 2.24 4.94
C THR A 373 2.81 1.34 4.53
N TRP A 374 3.04 0.04 4.44
CA TRP A 374 1.97 -0.93 4.29
C TRP A 374 1.08 -0.95 5.53
N ASN A 375 1.68 -1.10 6.71
CA ASN A 375 1.00 -1.49 7.95
C ASN A 375 1.45 -0.70 9.19
N ASP A 376 2.11 0.46 9.11
CA ASP A 376 2.36 1.25 10.33
C ASP A 376 1.09 2.01 10.79
N TYR A 377 0.29 1.29 11.59
CA TYR A 377 -0.94 1.82 12.17
C TYR A 377 -0.68 2.89 13.25
N GLU A 378 0.42 2.77 14.01
CA GLU A 378 0.70 3.66 15.13
C GLU A 378 1.08 5.07 14.68
N GLU A 379 1.69 5.17 13.50
CA GLU A 379 2.00 6.43 12.83
C GLU A 379 0.96 6.87 11.80
N GLY A 380 -0.19 6.20 11.74
CA GLY A 380 -1.30 6.59 10.87
C GLY A 380 -0.92 6.64 9.38
N SER A 381 0.07 5.84 8.97
CA SER A 381 0.68 5.90 7.65
C SER A 381 0.44 4.67 6.78
N GLU A 382 -0.07 3.59 7.38
CA GLU A 382 -0.45 2.35 6.71
C GLU A 382 -1.45 2.56 5.56
N VAL A 383 -1.34 1.76 4.51
CA VAL A 383 -2.31 1.75 3.39
C VAL A 383 -3.11 0.45 3.31
N GLU A 384 -2.86 -0.49 4.22
CA GLU A 384 -3.49 -1.80 4.28
C GLU A 384 -5.02 -1.71 4.46
N THR A 385 -5.52 -0.82 5.32
CA THR A 385 -6.97 -0.61 5.52
C THR A 385 -7.63 0.14 4.36
N GLY A 386 -6.81 0.72 3.48
CA GLY A 386 -7.20 1.64 2.42
C GLY A 386 -7.39 3.07 2.89
N ILE A 387 -7.48 3.97 1.91
CA ILE A 387 -7.56 5.41 2.13
C ILE A 387 -9.01 5.86 1.95
N ASP A 388 -9.54 6.52 2.97
CA ASP A 388 -10.87 7.12 2.89
C ASP A 388 -10.84 8.35 1.96
N ASN A 389 -11.67 8.34 0.93
CA ASN A 389 -11.88 9.45 -0.02
C ASN A 389 -12.95 10.45 0.45
N CYS A 390 -13.49 10.27 1.65
CA CYS A 390 -14.51 11.10 2.29
C CYS A 390 -15.82 11.21 1.50
N TYR A 391 -16.10 10.23 0.64
CA TYR A 391 -17.36 10.14 -0.10
C TYR A 391 -18.30 9.08 0.46
N THR A 392 -19.58 9.37 0.35
CA THR A 392 -20.66 8.39 0.30
C THR A 392 -21.46 8.60 -0.99
N ILE A 393 -22.25 7.61 -1.41
CA ILE A 393 -23.05 7.69 -2.64
C ILE A 393 -24.53 7.45 -2.33
N SER A 394 -25.39 8.35 -2.80
CA SER A 394 -26.85 8.22 -2.75
C SER A 394 -27.39 8.01 -4.15
N VAL A 395 -28.41 7.18 -4.29
CA VAL A 395 -29.09 6.90 -5.57
C VAL A 395 -30.58 7.19 -5.46
N SER A 396 -31.18 7.67 -6.54
CA SER A 396 -32.63 7.82 -6.71
C SER A 396 -33.03 7.38 -8.13
N ILE A 397 -34.31 7.09 -8.33
CA ILE A 397 -34.85 6.69 -9.64
C ILE A 397 -36.10 7.52 -9.93
N SER A 398 -36.16 8.08 -11.13
CA SER A 398 -37.36 8.74 -11.67
C SER A 398 -37.69 8.17 -13.05
N GLY A 399 -38.82 7.48 -13.17
CA GLY A 399 -39.14 6.70 -14.36
C GLY A 399 -38.09 5.60 -14.59
N ASN A 400 -37.36 5.69 -15.70
CA ASN A 400 -36.25 4.78 -16.03
C ASN A 400 -34.87 5.40 -15.81
N VAL A 401 -34.80 6.63 -15.28
CA VAL A 401 -33.52 7.31 -15.06
C VAL A 401 -33.06 7.06 -13.63
N VAL A 402 -31.96 6.33 -13.49
CA VAL A 402 -31.20 6.21 -12.25
C VAL A 402 -30.30 7.43 -12.14
N SER A 403 -30.37 8.15 -11.04
CA SER A 403 -29.52 9.31 -10.77
C SER A 403 -28.80 9.11 -9.44
N TRP A 404 -27.56 9.55 -9.33
CA TRP A 404 -26.78 9.46 -8.10
C TRP A 404 -26.07 10.77 -7.76
N SER A 405 -25.84 10.96 -6.46
CA SER A 405 -25.07 12.08 -5.92
C SER A 405 -23.96 11.55 -5.01
N LEU A 406 -22.81 12.22 -5.08
CA LEU A 406 -21.73 12.05 -4.13
C LEU A 406 -21.96 12.99 -2.95
N ASN A 407 -22.05 12.46 -1.73
CA ASN A 407 -22.12 13.28 -0.52
C ASN A 407 -20.77 13.23 0.17
N THR A 408 -20.26 14.40 0.56
CA THR A 408 -18.96 14.57 1.18
C THR A 408 -19.07 14.56 2.70
N THR A 409 -18.20 13.83 3.39
CA THR A 409 -18.05 13.93 4.86
C THR A 409 -16.99 14.95 5.27
N ASP A 410 -16.19 15.43 4.32
CA ASP A 410 -15.13 16.41 4.51
C ASP A 410 -14.97 17.26 3.23
N SER A 411 -14.61 18.54 3.38
CA SER A 411 -14.37 19.49 2.28
C SER A 411 -13.23 19.12 1.33
N TYR A 412 -12.31 18.24 1.74
CA TYR A 412 -11.20 17.75 0.91
C TYR A 412 -11.57 16.56 0.02
N ALA A 413 -12.79 16.01 0.15
CA ALA A 413 -13.30 15.00 -0.77
C ALA A 413 -13.19 15.50 -2.22
N SER A 414 -12.65 14.66 -3.11
CA SER A 414 -12.35 15.08 -4.47
C SER A 414 -12.58 13.96 -5.49
N PRO A 415 -13.23 14.26 -6.64
CA PRO A 415 -13.46 13.26 -7.68
C PRO A 415 -12.15 12.69 -8.26
N ALA A 416 -11.01 13.32 -8.02
CA ALA A 416 -9.69 12.81 -8.42
C ALA A 416 -9.32 11.46 -7.78
N THR A 417 -10.02 11.06 -6.71
CA THR A 417 -9.89 9.77 -6.01
C THR A 417 -10.82 8.68 -6.54
N ILE A 418 -11.70 9.03 -7.48
CA ILE A 418 -12.68 8.13 -8.09
C ILE A 418 -12.14 7.69 -9.45
N ASP A 419 -12.28 6.41 -9.77
CA ASP A 419 -11.94 5.86 -11.06
C ASP A 419 -13.15 5.93 -12.01
N HIS A 420 -14.26 5.31 -11.61
CA HIS A 420 -15.51 5.30 -12.38
C HIS A 420 -16.72 4.91 -11.50
N PHE A 421 -17.91 4.88 -12.10
CA PHE A 421 -19.11 4.29 -11.51
C PHE A 421 -19.55 3.00 -12.22
N THR A 422 -20.13 2.09 -11.46
CA THR A 422 -20.81 0.90 -11.98
C THR A 422 -22.25 0.88 -11.48
N VAL A 423 -23.22 0.67 -12.37
CA VAL A 423 -24.62 0.47 -12.01
C VAL A 423 -24.94 -1.02 -12.04
N TYR A 424 -25.54 -1.52 -10.96
CA TYR A 424 -25.99 -2.90 -10.81
C TYR A 424 -27.50 -2.96 -10.64
N TYR A 425 -28.07 -4.11 -11.00
CA TYR A 425 -29.37 -4.54 -10.51
C TYR A 425 -29.21 -5.85 -9.74
N GLY A 426 -29.92 -5.98 -8.63
CA GLY A 426 -29.84 -7.10 -7.70
C GLY A 426 -31.15 -7.85 -7.58
N ASP A 427 -31.06 -9.18 -7.43
CA ASP A 427 -32.20 -10.04 -7.12
C ASP A 427 -32.51 -10.08 -5.61
N ALA A 428 -33.56 -10.81 -5.23
CA ALA A 428 -33.98 -10.98 -3.84
C ALA A 428 -32.98 -11.73 -2.94
N ARG A 429 -31.89 -12.27 -3.51
CA ARG A 429 -30.81 -12.97 -2.80
C ARG A 429 -29.52 -12.15 -2.79
N ASP A 430 -29.61 -10.85 -3.11
CA ASP A 430 -28.49 -9.92 -3.22
C ASP A 430 -27.41 -10.36 -4.22
N ASN A 431 -27.81 -11.12 -5.25
CA ASN A 431 -26.95 -11.36 -6.39
C ASN A 431 -27.07 -10.20 -7.35
N LEU A 432 -25.94 -9.56 -7.63
CA LEU A 432 -25.86 -8.38 -8.47
C LEU A 432 -25.40 -8.73 -9.88
N TYR A 433 -25.99 -8.02 -10.83
CA TYR A 433 -25.71 -8.12 -12.25
C TYR A 433 -25.41 -6.71 -12.78
N VAL A 434 -24.35 -6.59 -13.57
CA VAL A 434 -23.93 -5.30 -14.13
C VAL A 434 -24.99 -4.81 -15.14
N VAL A 435 -25.52 -3.60 -14.93
CA VAL A 435 -26.28 -2.85 -15.94
C VAL A 435 -25.30 -2.18 -16.89
N ARG A 436 -24.36 -1.42 -16.31
CA ARG A 436 -23.32 -0.69 -17.03
C ARG A 436 -22.13 -0.46 -16.10
N ASP A 437 -20.94 -0.61 -16.66
CA ASP A 437 -19.67 -0.40 -15.99
C ASP A 437 -18.85 0.70 -16.67
N ASN A 438 -17.75 1.13 -16.05
CA ASN A 438 -16.86 2.17 -16.57
C ASN A 438 -17.60 3.48 -16.90
N ILE A 439 -18.59 3.86 -16.08
CA ILE A 439 -19.31 5.12 -16.25
C ILE A 439 -18.39 6.27 -15.79
N PRO A 440 -18.11 7.28 -16.64
CA PRO A 440 -17.20 8.36 -16.30
C PRO A 440 -17.62 9.16 -15.05
N VAL A 441 -16.64 9.67 -14.32
CA VAL A 441 -16.83 10.39 -13.05
C VAL A 441 -17.71 11.65 -13.17
N ASN A 442 -17.80 12.25 -14.36
CA ASN A 442 -18.66 13.41 -14.64
C ASN A 442 -20.12 13.04 -14.97
N THR A 443 -20.46 11.76 -15.01
CA THR A 443 -21.81 11.26 -15.28
C THR A 443 -22.50 10.94 -13.95
N THR A 444 -23.71 11.48 -13.77
CA THR A 444 -24.51 11.33 -12.54
C THR A 444 -25.87 10.69 -12.77
N SER A 445 -26.15 10.22 -13.98
CA SER A 445 -27.37 9.51 -14.29
C SER A 445 -27.23 8.51 -15.44
N LEU A 446 -28.14 7.55 -15.48
CA LEU A 446 -28.24 6.51 -16.49
C LEU A 446 -29.70 6.16 -16.75
N ASP A 447 -30.15 6.25 -18.00
CA ASP A 447 -31.42 5.65 -18.41
C ASP A 447 -31.25 4.12 -18.55
N ILE A 448 -32.02 3.37 -17.77
CA ILE A 448 -32.00 1.91 -17.71
C ILE A 448 -33.14 1.24 -18.49
N ALA A 449 -33.93 2.01 -19.25
CA ALA A 449 -35.01 1.48 -20.07
C ALA A 449 -34.53 0.35 -21.00
N GLY A 450 -35.15 -0.82 -20.89
CA GLY A 450 -34.80 -1.98 -21.72
C GLY A 450 -33.44 -2.63 -21.41
N LEU A 451 -32.68 -2.14 -20.42
CA LEU A 451 -31.39 -2.72 -20.03
C LEU A 451 -31.52 -3.87 -19.02
N LEU A 452 -32.70 -3.99 -18.40
CA LEU A 452 -33.01 -4.97 -17.37
C LEU A 452 -34.10 -5.95 -17.85
N PRO A 453 -34.01 -7.22 -17.46
CA PRO A 453 -35.09 -8.18 -17.69
C PRO A 453 -36.39 -7.76 -16.95
N PRO A 454 -37.57 -8.18 -17.44
CA PRO A 454 -38.84 -8.00 -16.73
C PRO A 454 -38.78 -8.55 -15.31
N GLY A 455 -39.25 -7.79 -14.32
CA GLY A 455 -39.25 -8.21 -12.92
C GLY A 455 -39.11 -7.06 -11.93
N THR A 456 -38.91 -7.42 -10.67
CA THR A 456 -38.63 -6.49 -9.57
C THR A 456 -37.17 -6.67 -9.16
N TRP A 457 -36.45 -5.56 -9.09
CA TRP A 457 -35.01 -5.52 -8.86
C TRP A 457 -34.66 -4.43 -7.86
N ASN A 458 -33.52 -4.59 -7.19
CA ASN A 458 -32.88 -3.52 -6.43
C ASN A 458 -31.78 -2.89 -7.27
N ILE A 459 -31.78 -1.58 -7.46
CA ILE A 459 -30.72 -0.87 -8.17
C ILE A 459 -29.68 -0.38 -7.19
N TYR A 460 -28.42 -0.51 -7.57
CA TYR A 460 -27.26 -0.02 -6.82
C TYR A 460 -26.34 0.77 -7.74
N VAL A 461 -25.69 1.78 -7.19
CA VAL A 461 -24.56 2.45 -7.83
C VAL A 461 -23.33 2.27 -6.95
N ARG A 462 -22.27 1.76 -7.55
CA ARG A 462 -20.96 1.65 -6.93
C ARG A 462 -20.08 2.77 -7.45
N MET A 463 -19.50 3.55 -6.53
CA MET A 463 -18.34 4.39 -6.79
C MET A 463 -17.09 3.52 -6.66
N VAL A 464 -16.45 3.23 -7.79
CA VAL A 464 -15.17 2.53 -7.84
C VAL A 464 -14.08 3.57 -7.64
N ALA A 465 -13.35 3.44 -6.54
CA ALA A 465 -12.27 4.37 -6.23
C ALA A 465 -10.99 4.00 -6.97
N LYS A 466 -9.99 4.87 -7.00
CA LYS A 466 -8.66 4.55 -7.54
C LYS A 466 -7.90 3.54 -6.66
N PRO A 467 -6.80 2.92 -7.15
CA PRO A 467 -5.93 2.06 -6.33
C PRO A 467 -5.64 2.62 -4.93
N LEU A 468 -5.70 1.76 -3.91
CA LEU A 468 -5.63 2.03 -2.45
C LEU A 468 -6.83 2.75 -1.82
N PHE A 469 -7.76 3.31 -2.60
CA PHE A 469 -8.90 4.02 -2.03
C PHE A 469 -10.11 3.12 -1.78
N MET A 470 -10.95 3.52 -0.83
CA MET A 470 -12.18 2.80 -0.49
C MET A 470 -13.28 2.97 -1.54
N ASN A 471 -13.82 1.85 -2.02
CA ASN A 471 -15.02 1.82 -2.84
C ASN A 471 -16.26 2.18 -1.99
N ARG A 472 -17.28 2.76 -2.62
CA ARG A 472 -18.56 3.07 -1.95
C ARG A 472 -19.72 2.47 -2.72
N MET A 473 -20.65 1.85 -2.01
CA MET A 473 -21.87 1.29 -2.57
C MET A 473 -23.07 2.08 -2.04
N SER A 474 -24.03 2.41 -2.92
CA SER A 474 -25.27 3.04 -2.50
C SER A 474 -26.15 2.08 -1.72
N GLN A 475 -27.15 2.63 -1.02
CA GLN A 475 -28.29 1.81 -0.60
C GLN A 475 -29.08 1.33 -1.83
N ALA A 476 -29.83 0.23 -1.66
CA ALA A 476 -30.71 -0.30 -2.68
C ALA A 476 -31.89 0.64 -2.95
N VAL A 477 -32.23 0.84 -4.23
CA VAL A 477 -33.50 1.48 -4.62
C VAL A 477 -34.35 0.49 -5.43
N PRO A 478 -35.57 0.16 -4.98
CA PRO A 478 -36.45 -0.74 -5.70
C PRO A 478 -36.83 -0.20 -7.08
N TYR A 479 -36.86 -1.09 -8.06
CA TYR A 479 -37.26 -0.80 -9.44
C TYR A 479 -38.06 -1.97 -10.01
N SER A 480 -39.06 -1.69 -10.84
CA SER A 480 -39.87 -2.72 -11.49
C SER A 480 -40.03 -2.45 -12.97
N THR A 481 -39.64 -3.43 -13.79
CA THR A 481 -39.85 -3.41 -15.23
C THR A 481 -41.09 -4.23 -15.57
N ARG A 482 -42.01 -3.64 -16.33
CA ARG A 482 -43.15 -4.39 -16.87
C ARG A 482 -42.69 -5.17 -18.10
N ALA A 483 -43.22 -6.37 -18.29
CA ALA A 483 -43.10 -7.05 -19.58
C ALA A 483 -43.71 -6.14 -20.66
N ALA A 484 -43.02 -5.98 -21.79
CA ALA A 484 -43.60 -5.33 -22.95
C ALA A 484 -44.92 -6.05 -23.27
N ARG A 485 -46.06 -5.35 -23.19
CA ARG A 485 -47.33 -5.88 -23.69
C ARG A 485 -47.11 -6.15 -25.17
N ARG A 486 -47.08 -7.43 -25.55
CA ARG A 486 -47.02 -7.85 -26.95
C ARG A 486 -48.30 -7.47 -27.67
#